data_AF-A0A7Y2A093-F1
#
_entry.id   AF-A0A7Y2A093-F1
#
_cell.length_a   1.000
_cell.length_b   1.000
_cell.length_c   1.000
_cell.angle_alpha   90.00
_cell.angle_beta   90.00
_cell.angle_gamma   90.00
#
_symmetry.space_group_name_H-M   'P 1'
#
loop_
_entity.id
_entity.type
_entity.pdbx_description
1 polymer ?
#
loop_
_entity_poly.entity_id
_entity_poly.type
_entity_poly.pdbx_seq_one_letter_code
_entity_poly.pdbx_strand_id
1 'polypeptide(L)'
;MIYKIVIAIAALIGLFQLFRTKDKDIRIILAVQILAIGLTFAPRIKSTGFFLFICAAGLVVAYGLFKKHLDLKRIALILAIAIPVLIAHIFHFFQWPHTGIIGLSMIIPMIAYPIYLFGDMDKDKIELGPLTIFAIDAAIRMFMTIEWMLN
;
A
#
# COMPACT_ATOMS: atom_id res chain seq x y z
N MET A 1 -15.89 -7.02 8.82
CA MET A 1 -14.98 -7.76 9.73
C MET A 1 -13.83 -8.43 8.97
N ILE A 2 -14.13 -9.15 7.88
CA ILE A 2 -13.15 -9.85 7.03
C ILE A 2 -12.01 -8.93 6.55
N TYR A 3 -12.31 -7.74 6.02
CA TYR A 3 -11.28 -6.80 5.54
C TYR A 3 -10.24 -6.41 6.60
N LYS A 4 -10.65 -6.30 7.87
CA LYS A 4 -9.73 -6.00 8.99
C LYS A 4 -8.77 -7.17 9.26
N ILE A 5 -9.23 -8.40 9.08
CA ILE A 5 -8.40 -9.60 9.26
C ILE A 5 -7.38 -9.68 8.12
N VAL A 6 -7.82 -9.46 6.88
CA VAL A 6 -6.96 -9.51 5.69
C VAL A 6 -5.82 -8.49 5.79
N ILE A 7 -6.12 -7.23 6.17
CA ILE A 7 -5.07 -6.20 6.33
C ILE A 7 -4.15 -6.47 7.54
N ALA A 8 -4.65 -7.12 8.61
CA ALA A 8 -3.81 -7.55 9.73
C ALA A 8 -2.80 -8.63 9.30
N ILE A 9 -3.24 -9.60 8.49
CA ILE A 9 -2.36 -10.63 7.93
C ILE A 9 -1.27 -9.97 7.06
N ALA A 10 -1.64 -8.97 6.24
CA ALA A 10 -0.69 -8.18 5.48
C ALA A 10 0.36 -7.49 6.37
N ALA A 11 -0.08 -6.90 7.49
CA ALA A 11 0.80 -6.27 8.46
C ALA A 11 1.75 -7.28 9.12
N LEU A 12 1.31 -8.50 9.41
CA LEU A 12 2.17 -9.57 9.94
C LEU A 12 3.25 -9.99 8.94
N ILE A 13 2.89 -10.10 7.65
CA ILE A 13 3.88 -10.33 6.58
C ILE A 13 4.88 -9.18 6.51
N GLY A 14 4.39 -7.94 6.58
CA GLY A 14 5.24 -6.74 6.63
C GLY A 14 6.16 -6.73 7.84
N LEU A 15 5.67 -7.16 9.01
CA LEU A 15 6.45 -7.26 10.24
C LEU A 15 7.57 -8.30 10.12
N PHE A 16 7.29 -9.45 9.52
CA PHE A 16 8.32 -10.44 9.22
C PHE A 16 9.41 -9.86 8.30
N GLN A 17 9.01 -9.09 7.28
CA GLN A 17 9.96 -8.44 6.38
C GLN A 17 10.74 -7.28 7.02
N LEU A 18 10.15 -6.59 7.98
CA LEU A 18 10.80 -5.49 8.73
C LEU A 18 12.12 -5.96 9.36
N PHE A 19 12.15 -7.20 9.87
CA PHE A 19 13.36 -7.80 10.47
C PHE A 19 14.35 -8.35 9.44
N ARG A 20 13.93 -8.55 8.18
CA ARG A 20 14.79 -9.10 7.11
C ARG A 20 15.41 -8.02 6.22
N THR A 21 14.73 -6.89 6.04
CA THR A 21 15.24 -5.82 5.18
C THR A 21 16.45 -5.13 5.79
N LYS A 22 17.50 -4.93 4.99
CA LYS A 22 18.69 -4.14 5.37
C LYS A 22 18.58 -2.67 4.98
N ASP A 23 17.67 -2.32 4.07
CA ASP A 23 17.47 -0.93 3.64
C ASP A 23 16.72 -0.14 4.72
N LYS A 24 17.34 0.96 5.16
CA LYS A 24 16.81 1.82 6.24
C LYS A 24 15.51 2.50 5.83
N ASP A 25 15.39 2.94 4.58
CA ASP A 25 14.23 3.69 4.10
C ASP A 25 13.01 2.76 4.04
N ILE A 26 13.18 1.56 3.50
CA ILE A 26 12.14 0.54 3.48
C ILE A 26 11.74 0.08 4.88
N ARG A 27 12.70 -0.04 5.80
CA ARG A 27 12.40 -0.36 7.20
C ARG A 27 11.53 0.71 7.85
N ILE A 28 11.81 1.99 7.60
CA ILE A 28 11.00 3.10 8.12
C ILE A 28 9.59 3.05 7.53
N ILE A 29 9.47 2.87 6.22
CA ILE A 29 8.18 2.76 5.53
C ILE A 29 7.35 1.61 6.11
N LEU A 30 7.94 0.42 6.25
CA LEU A 30 7.27 -0.74 6.83
C LEU A 30 6.81 -0.48 8.26
N ALA A 31 7.68 0.09 9.11
CA ALA A 31 7.33 0.41 10.48
C ALA A 31 6.14 1.38 10.55
N VAL A 32 6.11 2.41 9.69
CA VAL A 32 5.00 3.36 9.60
C VAL A 32 3.73 2.68 9.13
N GLN A 33 3.77 1.81 8.12
CA GLN A 33 2.59 1.07 7.64
C GLN A 33 2.04 0.11 8.70
N ILE A 34 2.91 -0.65 9.38
CA ILE A 34 2.49 -1.59 10.43
C ILE A 34 1.86 -0.84 11.60
N LEU A 35 2.50 0.26 12.03
CA LEU A 35 1.95 1.12 13.08
C LEU A 35 0.60 1.69 12.64
N ALA A 36 0.51 2.24 11.43
CA ALA A 36 -0.72 2.78 10.85
C ALA A 36 -1.86 1.75 10.90
N ILE A 37 -1.61 0.52 10.43
CA ILE A 37 -2.59 -0.57 10.48
C ILE A 37 -2.95 -0.88 11.93
N GLY A 38 -1.98 -1.00 12.85
CA GLY A 38 -2.23 -1.24 14.27
C GLY A 38 -3.15 -0.20 14.91
N LEU A 39 -2.92 1.09 14.64
CA LEU A 39 -3.75 2.18 15.18
C LEU A 39 -5.17 2.15 14.61
N THR A 40 -5.41 1.60 13.41
CA THR A 40 -6.77 1.50 12.84
C THR A 40 -7.70 0.55 13.63
N PHE A 41 -7.13 -0.34 14.46
CA PHE A 41 -7.91 -1.21 15.35
C PHE A 41 -8.39 -0.50 16.62
N ALA A 42 -7.77 0.63 16.99
CA ALA A 42 -8.13 1.42 18.15
C ALA A 42 -9.10 2.55 17.76
N PRO A 43 -10.39 2.50 18.14
CA PRO A 43 -11.40 3.46 17.64
C PRO A 43 -11.05 4.93 17.91
N ARG A 44 -10.42 5.21 19.06
CA ARG A 44 -10.08 6.57 19.51
C ARG A 44 -8.99 7.24 18.66
N ILE A 45 -8.15 6.47 17.99
CA ILE A 45 -6.96 6.96 17.24
C ILE A 45 -6.92 6.43 15.81
N LYS A 46 -8.05 5.92 15.31
CA LYS A 46 -8.18 5.37 13.96
C LYS A 46 -7.79 6.39 12.88
N SER A 47 -8.15 7.66 13.08
CA SER A 47 -7.79 8.76 12.16
C SER A 47 -6.27 8.94 12.07
N THR A 48 -5.56 8.86 13.20
CA THR A 48 -4.09 8.91 13.23
C THR A 48 -3.49 7.76 12.41
N GLY A 49 -4.03 6.54 12.56
CA GLY A 49 -3.61 5.40 11.74
C GLY A 49 -3.81 5.65 10.25
N PHE A 50 -4.96 6.21 9.87
CA PHE A 50 -5.24 6.57 8.48
C PHE A 50 -4.26 7.61 7.92
N PHE A 51 -3.94 8.67 8.67
CA PHE A 51 -2.95 9.66 8.25
C PHE A 51 -1.54 9.08 8.12
N LEU A 52 -1.13 8.24 9.06
CA LEU A 52 0.16 7.54 8.96
C LEU A 52 0.22 6.66 7.71
N PHE A 53 -0.89 6.03 7.33
CA PHE A 53 -0.95 5.22 6.10
C PHE A 53 -0.78 6.08 4.84
N ILE A 54 -1.39 7.27 4.80
CA ILE A 54 -1.17 8.27 3.73
C ILE A 54 0.30 8.68 3.68
N CYS A 55 0.89 9.02 4.82
CA CYS A 55 2.31 9.38 4.90
C CYS A 55 3.21 8.25 4.39
N ALA A 56 2.92 6.99 4.76
CA ALA A 56 3.64 5.83 4.27
C ALA A 56 3.54 5.71 2.74
N ALA A 57 2.36 5.96 2.15
CA ALA A 57 2.21 5.95 0.70
C ALA A 57 3.02 7.05 0.02
N GLY A 58 3.04 8.25 0.60
CA GLY A 58 3.92 9.34 0.18
C GLY A 58 5.41 8.96 0.27
N LEU A 59 5.83 8.29 1.34
CA LEU A 59 7.21 7.82 1.50
C LEU A 59 7.60 6.76 0.46
N VAL A 60 6.70 5.84 0.09
CA VAL A 60 6.96 4.87 -0.99
C VAL A 60 7.09 5.56 -2.35
N VAL A 61 6.24 6.56 -2.63
CA VAL A 61 6.35 7.37 -3.86
C VAL A 61 7.70 8.10 -3.88
N ALA A 62 8.08 8.74 -2.78
CA ALA A 62 9.38 9.40 -2.65
C ALA A 62 10.55 8.41 -2.82
N TYR A 63 10.45 7.22 -2.21
CA TYR A 63 11.44 6.17 -2.37
C TYR A 63 11.62 5.78 -3.85
N GLY A 64 10.52 5.53 -4.56
CA GLY A 64 10.56 5.19 -5.99
C GLY A 64 11.19 6.26 -6.87
N LEU A 65 10.95 7.55 -6.57
CA LEU A 65 11.46 8.67 -7.39
C LEU A 65 12.91 9.05 -7.08
N PHE A 66 13.34 8.95 -5.82
CA PHE A 66 14.63 9.49 -5.38
C PHE A 66 15.72 8.45 -5.18
N LYS A 67 15.39 7.15 -5.10
CA LYS A 67 16.38 6.10 -4.89
C LYS A 67 17.15 5.80 -6.19
N LYS A 68 18.42 6.21 -6.23
CA LYS A 68 19.28 6.16 -7.42
C LYS A 68 19.62 4.77 -7.97
N HIS A 69 19.41 3.70 -7.20
CA HIS A 69 19.79 2.33 -7.59
C HIS A 69 18.63 1.52 -8.20
N LEU A 70 17.45 2.10 -8.32
CA LEU A 70 16.30 1.43 -8.93
C LEU A 70 16.35 1.60 -10.45
N ASP A 71 16.13 0.51 -11.18
CA ASP A 71 15.92 0.56 -12.61
C ASP A 71 14.53 1.13 -12.94
N LEU A 72 14.37 1.65 -14.15
CA LEU A 72 13.15 2.34 -14.56
C LEU A 72 11.89 1.45 -14.47
N LYS A 73 12.01 0.14 -14.73
CA LYS A 73 10.87 -0.79 -14.64
C LYS A 73 10.41 -0.94 -13.19
N ARG A 74 11.35 -1.11 -12.27
CA ARG A 74 11.06 -1.21 -10.83
C ARG A 74 10.47 0.08 -10.28
N ILE A 75 11.00 1.25 -10.68
CA ILE A 75 10.42 2.56 -10.33
C ILE A 75 8.97 2.63 -10.82
N ALA A 76 8.73 2.32 -12.10
CA ALA A 76 7.39 2.37 -12.67
C ALA A 76 6.40 1.47 -11.92
N LEU A 77 6.80 0.25 -11.53
CA LEU A 77 5.95 -0.66 -10.78
C LEU A 77 5.67 -0.18 -9.34
N ILE A 78 6.70 0.33 -8.64
CA ILE A 78 6.53 0.93 -7.31
C ILE A 78 5.51 2.08 -7.37
N LEU A 79 5.64 2.96 -8.36
CA LEU A 79 4.76 4.11 -8.52
C LEU A 79 3.35 3.70 -8.96
N ALA A 80 3.22 2.71 -9.85
CA ALA A 80 1.94 2.16 -10.27
C ALA A 80 1.15 1.54 -9.10
N ILE A 81 1.85 1.02 -8.08
CA ILE A 81 1.21 0.51 -6.85
C ILE A 81 0.90 1.67 -5.89
N ALA A 82 1.87 2.53 -5.60
CA ALA A 82 1.76 3.51 -4.52
C ALA A 82 0.90 4.74 -4.88
N ILE A 83 0.96 5.25 -6.11
CA ILE A 83 0.24 6.47 -6.51
C ILE A 83 -1.27 6.28 -6.45
N PRO A 84 -1.87 5.22 -7.04
CA PRO A 84 -3.32 5.03 -6.96
C PRO A 84 -3.80 4.90 -5.52
N VAL A 85 -3.06 4.16 -4.68
CA VAL A 85 -3.37 4.00 -3.25
C VAL A 85 -3.32 5.34 -2.53
N LEU A 86 -2.28 6.15 -2.75
CA LEU A 86 -2.14 7.49 -2.17
C LEU A 86 -3.31 8.39 -2.58
N ILE A 87 -3.60 8.46 -3.88
CA ILE A 87 -4.71 9.24 -4.44
C ILE A 87 -6.02 8.81 -3.78
N ALA A 88 -6.33 7.52 -3.73
CA ALA A 88 -7.56 7.04 -3.13
C ALA A 88 -7.73 7.44 -1.66
N HIS A 89 -6.65 7.44 -0.88
CA HIS A 89 -6.73 7.90 0.50
C HIS A 89 -6.90 9.43 0.60
N ILE A 90 -6.23 10.21 -0.25
CA ILE A 90 -6.42 11.67 -0.30
C ILE A 90 -7.88 12.01 -0.64
N PHE A 91 -8.44 11.35 -1.64
CA PHE A 91 -9.83 11.59 -2.04
C PHE A 91 -10.85 11.10 -1.00
N HIS A 92 -10.56 9.99 -0.31
CA HIS A 92 -11.37 9.56 0.82
C HIS A 92 -11.32 10.57 1.97
N PHE A 93 -10.16 11.17 2.24
CA PHE A 93 -10.01 12.21 3.25
C PHE A 93 -10.86 13.44 2.95
N PHE A 94 -10.86 13.90 1.69
CA PHE A 94 -11.69 15.04 1.25
C PHE A 94 -13.18 14.68 1.04
N GLN A 95 -13.61 13.47 1.37
CA GLN A 95 -15.00 12.99 1.23
C GLN A 95 -15.57 13.21 -0.18
N TRP A 96 -14.76 13.01 -1.21
CA TRP A 96 -15.19 13.31 -2.58
C TRP A 96 -16.36 12.40 -3.00
N PRO A 97 -17.40 12.92 -3.67
CA PRO A 97 -18.61 12.17 -3.98
C PRO A 97 -18.38 10.99 -4.95
N HIS A 98 -17.25 10.96 -5.65
CA HIS A 98 -16.90 9.92 -6.62
C HIS A 98 -15.82 8.94 -6.10
N THR A 99 -15.71 8.75 -4.78
CA THR A 99 -14.77 7.79 -4.18
C THR A 99 -14.92 6.36 -4.71
N GLY A 100 -16.12 5.96 -5.13
CA GLY A 100 -16.36 4.67 -5.78
C GLY A 100 -15.60 4.51 -7.10
N ILE A 101 -15.57 5.54 -7.95
CA ILE A 101 -14.82 5.52 -9.23
C ILE A 101 -13.32 5.42 -8.97
N ILE A 102 -12.82 6.08 -7.94
CA ILE A 102 -11.41 6.00 -7.56
C ILE A 102 -11.06 4.62 -7.04
N GLY A 103 -12.02 3.93 -6.40
CA GLY A 103 -11.87 2.53 -6.04
C GLY A 103 -11.57 1.63 -7.24
N LEU A 104 -12.08 1.93 -8.44
CA LEU A 104 -11.75 1.17 -9.65
C LEU A 104 -10.29 1.30 -10.08
N SER A 105 -9.64 2.43 -9.76
CA SER A 105 -8.19 2.61 -10.05
C SER A 105 -7.30 1.64 -9.25
N MET A 106 -7.85 1.01 -8.20
CA MET A 106 -7.15 -0.02 -7.41
C MET A 106 -6.83 -1.28 -8.22
N ILE A 107 -7.44 -1.47 -9.39
CA ILE A 107 -7.05 -2.52 -10.32
C ILE A 107 -5.57 -2.39 -10.74
N ILE A 108 -5.05 -1.17 -10.81
CA ILE A 108 -3.67 -0.91 -11.23
C ILE A 108 -2.67 -1.52 -10.22
N PRO A 109 -2.71 -1.21 -8.90
CA PRO A 109 -1.91 -1.89 -7.90
C PRO A 109 -2.09 -3.42 -7.90
N MET A 110 -3.32 -3.91 -8.11
CA MET A 110 -3.61 -5.35 -8.13
C MET A 110 -2.93 -6.08 -9.29
N ILE A 111 -2.74 -5.43 -10.44
CA ILE A 111 -2.05 -6.00 -11.60
C ILE A 111 -0.54 -5.75 -11.50
N ALA A 112 -0.12 -4.55 -11.09
CA ALA A 112 1.28 -4.18 -10.98
C ALA A 112 2.02 -5.02 -9.93
N TYR A 113 1.36 -5.41 -8.82
CA TYR A 113 2.00 -6.19 -7.76
C TYR A 113 2.39 -7.61 -8.19
N PRO A 114 1.55 -8.44 -8.84
CA PRO A 114 1.98 -9.72 -9.42
C PRO A 114 3.10 -9.57 -10.45
N ILE A 115 3.04 -8.55 -11.32
CA ILE A 115 4.12 -8.26 -12.27
C ILE A 115 5.41 -7.96 -11.50
N TYR A 116 5.32 -7.19 -10.40
CA TYR A 116 6.47 -6.93 -9.54
C TYR A 116 6.99 -8.22 -8.88
N LEU A 117 6.10 -9.06 -8.36
CA LEU A 117 6.41 -10.27 -7.61
C LEU A 117 7.04 -11.37 -8.49
N PHE A 118 6.53 -11.57 -9.70
CA PHE A 118 6.95 -12.64 -10.60
C PHE A 118 7.87 -12.19 -11.74
N GLY A 119 8.01 -10.87 -11.96
CA GLY A 119 8.93 -10.35 -12.98
C GLY A 119 10.40 -10.64 -12.65
N ASP A 120 11.21 -10.78 -13.71
CA ASP A 120 12.67 -10.89 -13.69
C ASP A 120 13.33 -9.55 -13.34
N MET A 121 13.03 -9.05 -12.14
CA MET A 121 13.80 -7.98 -11.50
C MET A 121 14.75 -8.61 -10.49
N ASP A 122 15.87 -7.91 -10.21
CA ASP A 122 16.94 -8.36 -9.33
C ASP A 122 16.43 -9.16 -8.12
N LYS A 123 17.17 -10.24 -7.79
CA LYS A 123 16.78 -11.22 -6.76
C LYS A 123 16.46 -10.61 -5.39
N ASP A 124 17.01 -9.43 -5.10
CA ASP A 124 16.74 -8.68 -3.88
C ASP A 124 15.56 -7.70 -4.06
N LYS A 125 14.33 -8.24 -4.01
CA LYS A 125 13.06 -7.48 -3.98
C LYS A 125 12.80 -6.87 -2.61
N ILE A 126 13.63 -5.90 -2.22
CA ILE A 126 13.62 -5.28 -0.90
C ILE A 126 12.29 -4.58 -0.60
N GLU A 127 11.59 -4.05 -1.61
CA GLU A 127 10.32 -3.31 -1.44
C GLU A 127 9.09 -4.22 -1.34
N LEU A 128 9.26 -5.55 -1.36
CA LEU A 128 8.14 -6.48 -1.41
C LEU A 128 7.16 -6.25 -0.25
N GLY A 129 7.66 -5.94 0.94
CA GLY A 129 6.85 -5.74 2.15
C GLY A 129 5.88 -4.57 2.02
N PRO A 130 6.36 -3.33 1.80
CA PRO A 130 5.47 -2.20 1.62
C PRO A 130 4.49 -2.35 0.47
N LEU A 131 4.96 -2.93 -0.65
CA LEU A 131 4.14 -3.13 -1.83
C LEU A 131 3.05 -4.20 -1.60
N THR A 132 3.34 -5.24 -0.81
CA THR A 132 2.34 -6.25 -0.43
C THR A 132 1.20 -5.61 0.36
N ILE A 133 1.53 -4.77 1.34
CA ILE A 133 0.53 -4.10 2.17
C ILE A 133 -0.38 -3.22 1.31
N PHE A 134 0.18 -2.45 0.38
CA PHE A 134 -0.59 -1.62 -0.54
C PHE A 134 -1.39 -2.41 -1.56
N ALA A 135 -0.85 -3.50 -2.10
CA ALA A 135 -1.60 -4.37 -3.00
C ALA A 135 -2.83 -5.00 -2.30
N ILE A 136 -2.67 -5.39 -1.03
CA ILE A 136 -3.78 -5.92 -0.23
C ILE A 136 -4.81 -4.84 0.10
N ASP A 137 -4.38 -3.64 0.49
CA ASP A 137 -5.31 -2.51 0.70
C ASP A 137 -6.08 -2.17 -0.58
N ALA A 138 -5.38 -2.13 -1.72
CA ALA A 138 -5.99 -1.91 -3.02
C ALA A 138 -7.02 -3.01 -3.37
N ALA A 139 -6.69 -4.28 -3.15
CA ALA A 139 -7.61 -5.40 -3.37
C ALA A 139 -8.86 -5.29 -2.49
N ILE A 140 -8.70 -4.95 -1.21
CA ILE A 140 -9.83 -4.72 -0.29
C ILE A 140 -10.73 -3.61 -0.83
N ARG A 141 -10.14 -2.46 -1.20
CA ARG A 141 -10.88 -1.30 -1.71
C ARG A 141 -11.60 -1.62 -3.02
N MET A 142 -10.94 -2.29 -3.96
CA MET A 142 -11.55 -2.70 -5.24
C MET A 142 -12.76 -3.60 -4.99
N PHE A 143 -12.62 -4.59 -4.11
CA PHE A 143 -13.69 -5.52 -3.80
C PHE A 143 -14.88 -4.81 -3.13
N MET A 144 -14.62 -3.90 -2.18
CA MET A 144 -15.66 -3.08 -1.55
C MET A 144 -16.39 -2.19 -2.58
N THR A 145 -15.65 -1.63 -3.54
CA THR A 145 -16.24 -0.83 -4.62
C THR A 145 -17.14 -1.67 -5.53
N ILE A 146 -16.70 -2.87 -5.92
CA ILE A 146 -17.51 -3.78 -6.74
C ILE A 146 -18.76 -4.21 -5.98
N GLU A 147 -18.62 -4.58 -4.70
CA GLU A 147 -19.74 -4.96 -3.82
C GLU A 147 -20.77 -3.81 -3.72
N TRP A 148 -20.32 -2.57 -3.62
CA TRP A 148 -21.20 -1.40 -3.61
C TRP A 148 -21.89 -1.14 -4.95
N MET A 149 -21.26 -1.45 -6.09
CA MET A 149 -21.88 -1.25 -7.42
C MET A 149 -22.91 -2.32 -7.79
N LEU A 150 -22.81 -3.52 -7.19
CA LEU A 150 -23.70 -4.65 -7.47
C LEU A 150 -24.96 -4.68 -6.59
N ASN A 151 -24.98 -3.91 -5.50
CA ASN A 151 -26.11 -3.79 -4.58
C ASN A 151 -26.82 -2.44 -4.74
#